data_AF-A0A096DPC2-F1
#
_entry.id   AF-A0A096DPC2-F1
#
_cell.length_a   1.000
_cell.length_b   1.000
_cell.length_c   1.000
_cell.angle_alpha   90.00
_cell.angle_beta   90.00
_cell.angle_gamma   90.00
#
_symmetry.space_group_name_H-M   'P 1'
#
loop_
_entity.id
_entity.type
_entity.pdbx_description
1 polymer ?
#
loop_
_entity_poly.entity_id
_entity_poly.type
_entity_poly.pdbx_seq_one_letter_code
_entity_poly.pdbx_strand_id
1 'polypeptide(L)'
;MLSFNFNGKDSYIDFGILITKRPTIPSPKRRISYIDIPGRHSRLKYDEGTFEDITIVVECAIKSEDNLNIKIDEIKAWLFNAGESDLIFSFQPDKKYIAQVVNAIDFEQAFEYASRFPVIFNCKPFKYTVQNTILTITENNSSIINPGTIESEPIISIYGNGDITLMINSNAIKLTDINNKIILNCEIKDCYDDEINSLNSKMLGEFPILIPGQNTIEWTGNVEKIEILPNWRWL
;
A
#
# COMPACT_ATOMS: atom_id res chain seq x y z
N MET A 1 25.11 -3.70 -2.92
CA MET A 1 24.84 -2.58 -3.86
C MET A 1 23.46 -2.02 -3.54
N LEU A 2 23.23 -0.72 -3.73
CA LEU A 2 21.87 -0.18 -3.65
C LEU A 2 21.10 -0.56 -4.93
N SER A 3 19.92 -1.13 -4.77
CA SER A 3 19.01 -1.51 -5.85
C SER A 3 17.57 -1.29 -5.42
N PHE A 4 16.66 -1.32 -6.39
CA PHE A 4 15.23 -1.38 -6.13
C PHE A 4 14.62 -2.53 -6.92
N ASN A 5 13.66 -3.23 -6.32
CA ASN A 5 12.79 -4.16 -7.02
C ASN A 5 11.52 -3.42 -7.43
N PHE A 6 11.14 -3.52 -8.70
CA PHE A 6 9.91 -2.95 -9.22
C PHE A 6 9.21 -3.93 -10.15
N ASN A 7 7.93 -4.21 -9.89
CA ASN A 7 7.16 -5.23 -10.62
C ASN A 7 7.90 -6.59 -10.68
N GLY A 8 8.47 -7.01 -9.55
CA GLY A 8 9.16 -8.29 -9.39
C GLY A 8 10.58 -8.38 -9.94
N LYS A 9 11.09 -7.36 -10.65
CA LYS A 9 12.46 -7.34 -11.20
C LYS A 9 13.38 -6.43 -10.41
N ASP A 10 14.62 -6.85 -10.19
CA ASP A 10 15.64 -6.06 -9.50
C ASP A 10 16.46 -5.21 -10.48
N SER A 11 16.58 -3.92 -10.18
CA SER A 11 17.27 -2.95 -11.02
C SER A 11 18.73 -3.32 -11.30
N TYR A 12 19.43 -3.90 -10.32
CA TYR A 12 20.85 -4.21 -10.43
C TYR A 12 21.09 -5.60 -11.02
N ILE A 13 20.37 -6.62 -10.52
CA ILE A 13 20.58 -8.01 -10.96
C ILE A 13 20.11 -8.21 -12.40
N ASP A 14 18.92 -7.69 -12.74
CA ASP A 14 18.31 -7.96 -14.05
C ASP A 14 18.80 -6.99 -15.13
N PHE A 15 19.09 -5.74 -14.76
CA PHE A 15 19.41 -4.67 -15.73
C PHE A 15 20.79 -4.03 -15.55
N GLY A 16 21.51 -4.34 -14.46
CA GLY A 16 22.81 -3.72 -14.17
C GLY A 16 22.73 -2.24 -13.82
N ILE A 17 21.57 -1.74 -13.37
CA ILE A 17 21.38 -0.35 -12.97
C ILE A 17 22.01 -0.09 -11.61
N LEU A 18 22.83 0.95 -11.54
CA LEU A 18 23.47 1.45 -10.34
C LEU A 18 22.69 2.65 -9.80
N ILE A 19 22.26 2.58 -8.55
CA ILE A 19 21.76 3.76 -7.84
C ILE A 19 22.97 4.61 -7.41
N THR A 20 23.11 5.79 -8.01
CA THR A 20 24.26 6.69 -7.79
C THR A 20 24.23 7.34 -6.41
N LYS A 21 23.04 7.60 -5.89
CA LYS A 21 22.80 8.21 -4.58
C LYS A 21 21.58 7.58 -3.93
N ARG A 22 21.64 7.35 -2.62
CA ARG A 22 20.48 6.89 -1.86
C ARG A 22 19.31 7.87 -2.03
N PRO A 23 18.14 7.42 -2.50
CA PRO A 23 17.00 8.30 -2.72
C PRO A 23 16.53 8.89 -1.39
N THR A 24 16.11 10.15 -1.43
CA THR A 24 15.45 10.79 -0.29
C THR A 24 13.98 10.43 -0.35
N ILE A 25 13.45 9.87 0.73
CA ILE A 25 12.04 9.52 0.85
C ILE A 25 11.35 10.66 1.60
N PRO A 26 10.52 11.48 0.92
CA PRO A 26 9.78 12.53 1.60
C PRO A 26 8.66 11.93 2.45
N SER A 27 8.30 12.64 3.52
CA SER A 27 7.08 12.33 4.28
C SER A 27 5.84 12.73 3.46
N PRO A 28 4.75 11.95 3.50
CA PRO A 28 3.52 12.32 2.82
C PRO A 28 2.90 13.59 3.42
N LYS A 29 2.40 14.47 2.56
CA LYS A 29 1.74 15.72 2.97
C LYS A 29 0.29 15.45 3.31
N ARG A 30 -0.14 15.87 4.50
CA ARG A 30 -1.55 15.77 4.94
C ARG A 30 -2.43 16.76 4.19
N ARG A 31 -3.62 16.33 3.75
CA ARG A 31 -4.59 17.17 3.05
C ARG A 31 -5.33 18.05 4.06
N ILE A 32 -4.78 19.24 4.27
CA ILE A 32 -5.35 20.27 5.15
C ILE A 32 -5.64 21.50 4.31
N SER A 33 -6.90 21.92 4.29
CA SER A 33 -7.32 23.20 3.70
C SER A 33 -7.46 24.27 4.78
N TYR A 34 -7.16 25.51 4.40
CA TYR A 34 -7.21 26.67 5.28
C TYR A 34 -8.18 27.69 4.70
N ILE A 35 -9.20 28.04 5.47
CA ILE A 35 -10.25 28.97 5.05
C ILE A 35 -10.07 30.28 5.80
N ASP A 36 -9.86 31.37 5.05
CA ASP A 36 -9.81 32.73 5.59
C ASP A 36 -11.23 33.23 5.90
N ILE A 37 -11.48 33.66 7.14
CA ILE A 37 -12.77 34.19 7.58
C ILE A 37 -12.58 35.69 7.88
N PRO A 38 -13.21 36.61 7.12
CA PRO A 38 -13.10 38.04 7.36
C PRO A 38 -13.45 38.41 8.80
N GLY A 39 -12.64 39.29 9.40
CA GLY A 39 -12.82 39.73 10.79
C GLY A 39 -12.36 38.74 11.86
N ARG A 40 -11.85 37.56 11.47
CA ARG A 40 -11.25 36.58 12.38
C ARG A 40 -9.73 36.58 12.23
N HIS A 41 -9.02 36.59 13.36
CA HIS A 41 -7.60 36.28 13.36
C HIS A 41 -7.38 34.77 13.14
N SER A 42 -6.38 34.42 12.34
CA SER A 42 -6.07 33.06 11.90
C SER A 42 -7.11 32.42 10.97
N ARG A 43 -6.65 31.38 10.27
CA ARG A 43 -7.46 30.59 9.34
C ARG A 43 -8.19 29.46 10.05
N LEU A 44 -9.40 29.16 9.61
CA LEU A 44 -10.06 27.91 9.96
C LEU A 44 -9.29 26.77 9.28
N LYS A 45 -8.97 25.71 10.02
CA LYS A 45 -8.30 24.52 9.51
C LYS A 45 -9.34 23.43 9.28
N TYR A 46 -9.37 22.88 8.08
CA TYR A 46 -10.17 21.69 7.75
C TYR A 46 -9.21 20.58 7.34
N ASP A 47 -9.21 19.51 8.11
CA ASP A 47 -8.33 18.35 7.94
C ASP A 47 -9.17 17.20 7.40
N GLU A 48 -8.84 16.74 6.19
CA GLU A 48 -9.54 15.64 5.53
C GLU A 48 -9.16 14.28 6.09
N GLY A 49 -8.13 14.19 6.95
CA GLY A 49 -7.63 12.93 7.49
C GLY A 49 -6.91 12.06 6.45
N THR A 50 -6.61 12.61 5.27
CA THR A 50 -5.97 11.90 4.16
C THR A 50 -4.63 12.52 3.79
N PHE A 51 -3.87 11.81 2.95
CA PHE A 51 -2.53 12.20 2.54
C PHE A 51 -2.42 12.33 1.02
N GLU A 52 -1.52 13.20 0.58
CA GLU A 52 -1.11 13.34 -0.82
C GLU A 52 -0.08 12.26 -1.18
N ASP A 53 -0.06 11.87 -2.45
CA ASP A 53 0.95 10.96 -2.98
C ASP A 53 2.35 11.57 -2.82
N ILE A 54 3.35 10.69 -2.68
CA ILE A 54 4.74 11.10 -2.59
C ILE A 54 5.46 10.86 -3.91
N THR A 55 6.49 11.64 -4.17
CA THR A 55 7.36 11.45 -5.33
C THR A 55 8.75 11.07 -4.86
N ILE A 56 9.22 9.90 -5.30
CA ILE A 56 10.56 9.40 -4.99
C ILE A 56 11.40 9.47 -6.27
N VAL A 57 12.47 10.27 -6.22
CA VAL A 57 13.43 10.39 -7.32
C VAL A 57 14.62 9.47 -7.05
N VAL A 58 14.89 8.56 -7.97
CA VAL A 58 16.02 7.64 -7.92
C VAL A 58 16.99 7.99 -9.04
N GLU A 59 18.20 8.42 -8.66
CA GLU A 59 19.26 8.77 -9.60
C GLU A 59 20.02 7.49 -10.01
N CYS A 60 19.79 7.04 -11.24
CA CYS A 60 20.33 5.81 -11.77
C CYS A 60 21.47 6.07 -12.75
N ALA A 61 22.37 5.08 -12.87
CA ALA A 61 23.39 5.01 -13.90
C ALA A 61 23.49 3.59 -14.44
N ILE A 62 23.83 3.48 -15.71
CA ILE A 62 24.13 2.20 -16.35
C ILE A 62 25.46 2.31 -17.11
N LYS A 63 26.23 1.22 -17.10
CA LYS A 63 27.48 1.11 -17.87
C LYS A 63 27.41 -0.12 -18.77
N SER A 64 27.70 0.05 -20.05
CA SER A 64 27.75 -1.05 -21.03
C SER A 64 28.65 -0.71 -22.21
N GLU A 65 29.54 -1.62 -22.57
CA GLU A 65 30.55 -1.39 -23.64
C GLU A 65 29.97 -1.59 -25.05
N ASP A 66 29.15 -2.62 -25.28
CA ASP A 66 28.67 -2.95 -26.64
C ASP A 66 27.16 -2.73 -26.89
N ASN A 67 26.31 -2.82 -25.85
CA ASN A 67 24.84 -2.93 -26.01
C ASN A 67 24.03 -1.88 -25.22
N LEU A 68 24.57 -0.68 -25.04
CA LEU A 68 23.95 0.35 -24.20
C LEU A 68 22.52 0.72 -24.64
N ASN A 69 22.30 0.92 -25.94
CA ASN A 69 20.98 1.30 -26.47
C ASN A 69 19.93 0.20 -26.27
N ILE A 70 20.29 -1.07 -26.48
CA ILE A 70 19.39 -2.22 -26.29
C ILE A 70 18.96 -2.29 -24.81
N LYS A 71 19.91 -2.15 -23.88
CA LYS A 71 19.59 -2.13 -22.45
C LYS A 71 18.69 -0.96 -22.07
N ILE A 72 18.90 0.21 -22.66
CA ILE A 72 18.03 1.38 -22.43
C ILE A 72 16.60 1.06 -22.87
N ASP A 73 16.42 0.42 -24.02
CA ASP A 73 15.09 0.05 -24.52
C ASP A 73 14.43 -1.03 -23.65
N GLU A 74 15.19 -2.01 -23.15
CA GLU A 74 14.70 -3.02 -22.18
C GLU A 74 14.26 -2.38 -20.86
N ILE A 75 15.03 -1.41 -20.35
CA ILE A 75 14.71 -0.67 -19.13
C ILE A 75 13.43 0.15 -19.32
N LYS A 76 13.30 0.86 -20.45
CA LYS A 76 12.08 1.60 -20.78
C LYS A 76 10.88 0.65 -20.86
N ALA A 77 11.02 -0.46 -21.59
CA ALA A 77 9.95 -1.45 -21.71
C ALA A 77 9.52 -2.01 -20.37
N TRP A 78 10.46 -2.25 -19.44
CA TRP A 78 10.13 -2.70 -18.10
C TRP A 78 9.42 -1.62 -17.26
N LEU A 79 10.00 -0.43 -17.16
CA LEU A 79 9.49 0.64 -16.29
C LEU A 79 8.12 1.16 -16.75
N PHE A 80 7.91 1.33 -18.05
CA PHE A 80 6.66 1.89 -18.58
C PHE A 80 5.52 0.86 -18.71
N ASN A 81 5.81 -0.43 -18.94
CA ASN A 81 4.76 -1.45 -19.03
C ASN A 81 4.33 -2.02 -17.67
N ALA A 82 5.05 -1.69 -16.59
CA ALA A 82 4.72 -2.19 -15.25
C ALA A 82 3.42 -1.61 -14.67
N GLY A 83 3.03 -0.39 -15.06
CA GLY A 83 1.88 0.28 -14.46
C GLY A 83 2.11 0.61 -12.97
N GLU A 84 1.02 0.56 -12.18
CA GLU A 84 1.11 0.64 -10.71
C GLU A 84 1.58 -0.71 -10.16
N SER A 85 2.69 -0.72 -9.43
CA SER A 85 3.35 -1.95 -8.98
C SER A 85 4.09 -1.74 -7.65
N ASP A 86 4.45 -2.86 -7.02
CA ASP A 86 5.26 -2.87 -5.81
C ASP A 86 6.69 -2.37 -6.10
N LEU A 87 7.14 -1.39 -5.30
CA LEU A 87 8.49 -0.85 -5.28
C LEU A 87 9.15 -1.14 -3.92
N ILE A 88 10.23 -1.91 -3.93
CA ILE A 88 10.97 -2.31 -2.72
C ILE A 88 12.42 -1.83 -2.86
N PHE A 89 12.93 -1.12 -1.88
CA PHE A 89 14.34 -0.69 -1.88
C PHE A 89 15.22 -1.68 -1.11
N SER A 90 16.43 -1.93 -1.60
CA SER A 90 17.35 -2.88 -0.95
C SER A 90 17.81 -2.44 0.45
N PHE A 91 17.71 -1.14 0.78
CA PHE A 91 18.01 -0.61 2.12
C PHE A 91 16.82 -0.72 3.10
N GLN A 92 15.63 -1.08 2.64
CA GLN A 92 14.44 -1.31 3.46
C GLN A 92 13.61 -2.46 2.85
N PRO A 93 14.13 -3.70 2.87
CA PRO A 93 13.54 -4.83 2.15
C PRO A 93 12.25 -5.36 2.78
N ASP A 94 11.94 -4.95 4.01
CA ASP A 94 10.76 -5.34 4.77
C ASP A 94 9.52 -4.46 4.47
N LYS A 95 9.71 -3.40 3.66
CA LYS A 95 8.64 -2.46 3.27
C LYS A 95 8.59 -2.26 1.76
N LYS A 96 7.37 -2.09 1.26
CA LYS A 96 7.09 -1.77 -0.15
C LYS A 96 6.26 -0.51 -0.27
N TYR A 97 6.43 0.18 -1.39
CA TYR A 97 5.52 1.23 -1.84
C TYR A 97 4.70 0.69 -3.01
N ILE A 98 3.49 1.22 -3.15
CA ILE A 98 2.72 1.05 -4.38
C ILE A 98 3.04 2.28 -5.24
N ALA A 99 3.67 2.05 -6.39
CA ALA A 99 4.28 3.12 -7.18
C ALA A 99 4.07 2.94 -8.69
N GLN A 100 4.12 4.05 -9.41
CA GLN A 100 4.14 4.10 -10.87
C GLN A 100 5.25 5.03 -11.35
N VAL A 101 5.94 4.66 -12.42
CA VAL A 101 6.91 5.54 -13.09
C VAL A 101 6.14 6.57 -13.91
N VAL A 102 6.36 7.86 -13.63
CA VAL A 102 5.56 8.95 -14.22
C VAL A 102 6.34 9.90 -15.12
N ASN A 103 7.67 9.88 -15.07
CA ASN A 103 8.48 10.78 -15.89
C ASN A 103 8.80 10.19 -17.27
N ALA A 104 8.97 11.07 -18.25
CA ALA A 104 9.80 10.76 -19.39
C ALA A 104 11.25 10.62 -18.89
N ILE A 105 11.84 9.44 -19.08
CA ILE A 105 13.20 9.15 -18.64
C ILE A 105 14.16 9.63 -19.71
N ASP A 106 14.91 10.68 -19.39
CA ASP A 106 16.00 11.16 -20.24
C ASP A 106 17.31 10.48 -19.84
N PHE A 107 17.94 9.82 -20.81
CA PHE A 107 19.19 9.09 -20.63
C PHE A 107 20.35 9.97 -21.07
N GLU A 108 20.89 10.73 -20.13
CA GLU A 108 22.03 11.61 -20.37
C GLU A 108 23.31 10.78 -20.48
N GLN A 109 24.03 10.91 -21.59
CA GLN A 109 25.34 10.27 -21.77
C GLN A 109 26.39 10.98 -20.91
N ALA A 110 26.78 10.36 -19.80
CA ALA A 110 27.82 10.89 -18.92
C ALA A 110 29.23 10.55 -19.43
N PHE A 111 29.41 9.38 -20.03
CA PHE A 111 30.64 8.91 -20.69
C PHE A 111 30.29 8.04 -21.90
N GLU A 112 31.26 7.72 -22.75
CA GLU A 112 31.07 6.92 -23.96
C GLU A 112 30.23 5.64 -23.73
N TYR A 113 30.51 4.94 -22.62
CA TYR A 113 29.84 3.69 -22.23
C TYR A 113 28.95 3.81 -20.99
N ALA A 114 28.63 5.04 -20.55
CA ALA A 114 27.83 5.24 -19.34
C ALA A 114 26.78 6.34 -19.49
N SER A 115 25.56 6.02 -19.07
CA SER A 115 24.45 6.97 -19.06
C SER A 115 23.88 7.11 -17.66
N ARG A 116 23.43 8.32 -17.33
CA ARG A 116 22.73 8.66 -16.09
C ARG A 116 21.31 9.05 -16.43
N PHE A 117 20.37 8.64 -15.58
CA PHE A 117 18.96 8.93 -15.79
C PHE A 117 18.22 8.94 -14.46
N PRO A 118 17.33 9.91 -14.21
CA PRO A 118 16.44 9.89 -13.06
C PRO A 118 15.20 9.04 -13.36
N VAL A 119 14.84 8.15 -12.44
CA VAL A 119 13.52 7.50 -12.43
C VAL A 119 12.69 8.15 -11.34
N ILE A 120 11.53 8.68 -11.72
CA ILE A 120 10.60 9.34 -10.81
C ILE A 120 9.41 8.42 -10.59
N PHE A 121 9.31 7.90 -9.38
CA PHE A 121 8.17 7.12 -8.92
C PHE A 121 7.17 8.03 -8.24
N ASN A 122 5.94 8.07 -8.73
CA ASN A 122 4.80 8.55 -7.97
C ASN A 122 4.28 7.38 -7.14
N CYS A 123 4.24 7.53 -5.82
CA CYS A 123 3.86 6.48 -4.90
C CYS A 123 2.66 6.90 -4.07
N LYS A 124 1.81 5.92 -3.74
CA LYS A 124 0.84 6.06 -2.65
C LYS A 124 1.55 6.49 -1.36
N PRO A 125 0.87 7.21 -0.45
CA PRO A 125 1.50 7.90 0.67
C PRO A 125 2.15 6.98 1.71
N PHE A 126 1.83 5.69 1.73
CA PHE A 126 2.24 4.78 2.81
C PHE A 126 3.14 3.65 2.33
N LYS A 127 4.01 3.21 3.24
CA LYS A 127 4.74 1.94 3.16
C LYS A 127 3.84 0.81 3.61
N TYR A 128 3.88 -0.31 2.91
CA TYR A 128 3.20 -1.55 3.26
C TYR A 128 4.23 -2.61 3.65
N THR A 129 3.84 -3.58 4.46
CA THR A 129 4.69 -4.75 4.72
C THR A 129 4.86 -5.58 3.44
N VAL A 130 6.07 -6.08 3.18
CA VAL A 130 6.31 -7.01 2.07
C VAL A 130 5.72 -8.38 2.40
N GLN A 131 5.95 -8.86 3.61
CA GLN A 131 5.39 -10.11 4.11
C GLN A 131 4.11 -9.80 4.88
N ASN A 132 2.98 -10.15 4.29
CA ASN A 132 1.67 -9.93 4.85
C ASN A 132 1.06 -11.28 5.20
N THR A 133 1.11 -11.62 6.49
CA THR A 133 0.69 -12.93 6.99
C THR A 133 -0.77 -12.87 7.44
N ILE A 134 -1.55 -13.87 7.04
CA ILE A 134 -2.93 -14.03 7.51
C ILE A 134 -2.92 -14.36 9.01
N LEU A 135 -3.69 -13.61 9.78
CA LEU A 135 -3.95 -13.85 11.19
C LEU A 135 -5.28 -14.60 11.31
N THR A 136 -5.26 -15.81 11.88
CA THR A 136 -6.48 -16.61 12.10
C THR A 136 -6.93 -16.45 13.55
N ILE A 137 -8.18 -16.05 13.72
CA ILE A 137 -8.81 -15.81 15.01
C ILE A 137 -9.96 -16.80 15.17
N THR A 138 -9.90 -17.63 16.20
CA THR A 138 -10.91 -18.66 16.52
C THR A 138 -11.62 -18.38 17.85
N GLU A 139 -11.09 -17.45 18.65
CA GLU A 139 -11.61 -17.12 19.97
C GLU A 139 -12.18 -15.70 19.99
N ASN A 140 -13.38 -15.57 20.55
CA ASN A 140 -14.05 -14.27 20.67
C ASN A 140 -13.31 -13.39 21.68
N ASN A 141 -13.38 -12.06 21.50
CA ASN A 141 -12.65 -11.08 22.31
C ASN A 141 -11.11 -11.26 22.25
N SER A 142 -10.62 -11.62 21.07
CA SER A 142 -9.17 -11.69 20.79
C SER A 142 -8.60 -10.31 20.53
N SER A 143 -7.28 -10.16 20.67
CA SER A 143 -6.58 -8.92 20.32
C SER A 143 -5.48 -9.14 19.30
N ILE A 144 -5.32 -8.18 18.39
CA ILE A 144 -4.21 -8.11 17.44
C ILE A 144 -3.47 -6.79 17.62
N ILE A 145 -2.17 -6.79 17.40
CA ILE A 145 -1.34 -5.59 17.52
C ILE A 145 -0.94 -5.15 16.11
N ASN A 146 -1.34 -3.94 15.71
CA ASN A 146 -0.82 -3.29 14.52
C ASN A 146 0.56 -2.71 14.84
N PRO A 147 1.66 -3.25 14.25
CA PRO A 147 3.03 -2.73 14.44
C PRO A 147 3.33 -1.49 13.58
N GLY A 148 2.36 -1.07 12.77
CA GLY A 148 2.37 0.10 11.90
C GLY A 148 2.39 1.41 12.68
N THR A 149 2.62 2.50 11.95
CA THR A 149 2.55 3.87 12.49
C THR A 149 1.28 4.61 12.07
N ILE A 150 0.44 3.98 11.25
CA ILE A 150 -0.86 4.50 10.82
C ILE A 150 -1.87 3.36 10.70
N GLU A 151 -3.16 3.71 10.65
CA GLU A 151 -4.22 2.73 10.43
C GLU A 151 -4.00 1.91 9.15
N SER A 152 -4.32 0.62 9.21
CA SER A 152 -4.36 -0.25 8.04
C SER A 152 -5.78 -0.65 7.67
N GLU A 153 -5.99 -0.91 6.39
CA GLU A 153 -7.26 -1.40 5.84
C GLU A 153 -7.09 -2.89 5.51
N PRO A 154 -7.59 -3.78 6.37
CA PRO A 154 -7.39 -5.21 6.21
C PRO A 154 -8.31 -5.83 5.15
N ILE A 155 -8.00 -7.05 4.73
CA ILE A 155 -8.98 -7.95 4.12
C ILE A 155 -9.41 -8.96 5.18
N ILE A 156 -10.70 -9.01 5.48
CA ILE A 156 -11.26 -9.82 6.57
C ILE A 156 -12.17 -10.88 5.95
N SER A 157 -11.79 -12.15 6.10
CA SER A 157 -12.61 -13.30 5.74
C SER A 157 -13.28 -13.87 6.98
N ILE A 158 -14.60 -13.87 7.02
CA ILE A 158 -15.39 -14.29 8.18
C ILE A 158 -16.11 -15.58 7.80
N TYR A 159 -15.84 -16.64 8.53
CA TYR A 159 -16.44 -17.96 8.33
C TYR A 159 -17.54 -18.17 9.36
N GLY A 160 -18.76 -18.39 8.90
CA GLY A 160 -19.93 -18.45 9.78
C GLY A 160 -21.25 -18.51 9.02
N ASN A 161 -22.36 -18.55 9.77
CA ASN A 161 -23.70 -18.69 9.21
C ASN A 161 -24.73 -17.80 9.93
N GLY A 162 -25.70 -17.29 9.17
CA GLY A 162 -26.78 -16.44 9.68
C GLY A 162 -26.35 -15.00 9.89
N ASP A 163 -27.02 -14.32 10.83
CA ASP A 163 -26.71 -12.93 11.17
C ASP A 163 -25.53 -12.86 12.14
N ILE A 164 -24.52 -12.08 11.78
CA ILE A 164 -23.27 -11.91 12.53
C ILE A 164 -23.07 -10.41 12.78
N THR A 165 -22.65 -10.04 13.98
CA THR A 165 -22.15 -8.68 14.23
C THR A 165 -20.67 -8.77 14.59
N LEU A 166 -19.80 -8.20 13.75
CA LEU A 166 -18.37 -8.07 14.01
C LEU A 166 -18.09 -6.70 14.64
N MET A 167 -17.41 -6.68 15.77
CA MET A 167 -16.86 -5.49 16.40
C MET A 167 -15.34 -5.51 16.30
N ILE A 168 -14.78 -4.46 15.71
CA ILE A 168 -13.35 -4.18 15.76
C ILE A 168 -13.17 -2.85 16.48
N ASN A 169 -12.58 -2.91 17.67
CA ASN A 169 -12.57 -1.80 18.62
C ASN A 169 -13.99 -1.29 18.92
N SER A 170 -14.26 -0.02 18.60
CA SER A 170 -15.58 0.61 18.76
C SER A 170 -16.43 0.58 17.49
N ASN A 171 -15.93 0.06 16.37
CA ASN A 171 -16.68 -0.02 15.12
C ASN A 171 -17.43 -1.35 15.02
N ALA A 172 -18.76 -1.28 14.83
CA ALA A 172 -19.63 -2.43 14.72
C ALA A 172 -20.16 -2.58 13.29
N ILE A 173 -19.99 -3.77 12.73
CA ILE A 173 -20.41 -4.16 11.38
C ILE A 173 -21.43 -5.27 11.51
N LYS A 174 -22.60 -5.09 10.91
CA LYS A 174 -23.63 -6.12 10.87
C LYS A 174 -23.60 -6.82 9.52
N LEU A 175 -23.60 -8.13 9.58
CA LEU A 175 -23.57 -9.03 8.43
C LEU A 175 -24.84 -9.86 8.48
N THR A 176 -25.66 -9.79 7.43
CA THR A 176 -26.97 -10.43 7.41
C THR A 176 -26.99 -11.63 6.49
N ASP A 177 -27.62 -12.72 6.92
CA ASP A 177 -27.82 -13.93 6.10
C ASP A 177 -26.51 -14.43 5.46
N ILE A 178 -25.45 -14.54 6.27
CA ILE A 178 -24.18 -15.10 5.80
C ILE A 178 -24.34 -16.61 5.61
N ASN A 179 -23.83 -17.11 4.49
CA ASN A 179 -23.80 -18.52 4.18
C ASN A 179 -22.34 -18.93 4.00
N ASN A 180 -21.81 -19.70 4.95
CA ASN A 180 -20.44 -20.20 5.02
C ASN A 180 -19.35 -19.12 5.19
N LYS A 181 -19.25 -18.14 4.29
CA LYS A 181 -18.16 -17.16 4.27
C LYS A 181 -18.57 -15.82 3.67
N ILE A 182 -17.98 -14.74 4.18
CA ILE A 182 -17.96 -13.42 3.52
C ILE A 182 -16.56 -12.80 3.63
N ILE A 183 -16.11 -12.13 2.57
CA ILE A 183 -14.83 -11.43 2.50
C ILE A 183 -15.11 -9.93 2.45
N LEU A 184 -14.57 -9.17 3.40
CA LEU A 184 -14.62 -7.72 3.46
C LEU A 184 -13.25 -7.19 3.06
N ASN A 185 -13.15 -6.56 1.90
CA ASN A 185 -11.93 -5.89 1.47
C ASN A 185 -12.04 -4.40 1.82
N CYS A 186 -11.38 -4.00 2.91
CA CYS A 186 -11.52 -2.65 3.44
C CYS A 186 -10.77 -1.60 2.60
N GLU A 187 -9.79 -2.01 1.79
CA GLU A 187 -9.03 -1.09 0.92
C GLU A 187 -9.88 -0.60 -0.25
N ILE A 188 -10.62 -1.50 -0.91
CA ILE A 188 -11.51 -1.15 -2.03
C ILE A 188 -12.96 -0.91 -1.59
N LYS A 189 -13.27 -1.14 -0.31
CA LYS A 189 -14.60 -1.01 0.29
C LYS A 189 -15.63 -1.90 -0.41
N ASP A 190 -15.29 -3.17 -0.54
CA ASP A 190 -16.13 -4.16 -1.24
C ASP A 190 -16.29 -5.43 -0.40
N CYS A 191 -17.43 -6.10 -0.57
CA CYS A 191 -17.76 -7.37 0.08
C CYS A 191 -18.11 -8.41 -0.98
N TYR A 192 -17.51 -9.58 -0.88
CA TYR A 192 -17.69 -10.65 -1.86
C TYR A 192 -17.47 -12.04 -1.26
N ASP A 193 -17.84 -13.09 -2.01
CA ASP A 193 -17.55 -14.49 -1.69
C ASP A 193 -16.29 -15.01 -2.42
N ASP A 194 -15.95 -16.29 -2.27
CA ASP A 194 -14.80 -16.89 -2.95
C ASP A 194 -14.91 -16.88 -4.49
N GLU A 195 -16.11 -16.70 -5.04
CA GLU A 195 -16.39 -16.60 -6.48
C GLU A 195 -16.45 -15.14 -6.98
N ILE A 196 -16.17 -14.15 -6.10
CA ILE A 196 -16.21 -12.71 -6.40
C ILE A 196 -17.66 -12.22 -6.68
N ASN A 197 -18.68 -12.96 -6.24
CA ASN A 197 -20.04 -12.45 -6.26
C ASN A 197 -20.18 -11.36 -5.19
N SER A 198 -20.78 -10.22 -5.55
CA SER A 198 -20.94 -9.11 -4.61
C SER A 198 -21.91 -9.47 -3.48
N LEU A 199 -21.47 -9.24 -2.26
CA LEU A 199 -22.21 -9.39 -1.01
C LEU A 199 -22.38 -8.06 -0.27
N ASN A 200 -22.19 -6.92 -0.95
CA ASN A 200 -22.30 -5.58 -0.34
C ASN A 200 -23.65 -5.33 0.34
N SER A 201 -24.74 -5.86 -0.22
CA SER A 201 -26.07 -5.73 0.38
C SER A 201 -26.23 -6.46 1.73
N LYS A 202 -25.30 -7.36 2.06
CA LYS A 202 -25.29 -8.12 3.31
C LYS A 202 -24.49 -7.44 4.42
N MET A 203 -23.78 -6.35 4.12
CA MET A 203 -23.01 -5.60 5.10
C MET A 203 -23.71 -4.27 5.43
N LEU A 204 -23.83 -3.98 6.72
CA LEU A 204 -24.31 -2.71 7.24
C LEU A 204 -23.30 -2.15 8.24
N GLY A 205 -22.82 -0.93 8.00
CA GLY A 205 -21.79 -0.26 8.80
C GLY A 205 -20.62 0.19 7.94
N GLU A 206 -19.62 0.80 8.58
CA GLU A 206 -18.40 1.26 7.91
C GLU A 206 -17.35 0.15 7.88
N PHE A 207 -16.55 0.12 6.80
CA PHE A 207 -15.43 -0.83 6.71
C PHE A 207 -14.45 -0.64 7.87
N PRO A 208 -14.03 -1.74 8.52
CA PRO A 208 -13.16 -1.66 9.67
C PRO A 208 -11.74 -1.25 9.27
N ILE A 209 -11.08 -0.59 10.22
CA ILE A 209 -9.66 -0.24 10.14
C ILE A 209 -8.96 -0.79 11.38
N LEU A 210 -7.67 -1.10 11.24
CA LEU A 210 -6.82 -1.49 12.36
C LEU A 210 -5.94 -0.33 12.77
N ILE A 211 -6.21 0.27 13.93
CA ILE A 211 -5.44 1.41 14.44
C ILE A 211 -4.06 0.96 14.92
N PRO A 212 -3.03 1.83 14.93
CA PRO A 212 -1.74 1.51 15.53
C PRO A 212 -1.87 1.03 16.98
N GLY A 213 -1.13 -0.02 17.33
CA GLY A 213 -1.23 -0.65 18.64
C GLY A 213 -2.33 -1.71 18.72
N GLN A 214 -2.93 -1.85 19.90
CA GLN A 214 -3.86 -2.95 20.17
C GLN A 214 -5.23 -2.70 19.52
N ASN A 215 -5.73 -3.74 18.84
CA ASN A 215 -7.08 -3.81 18.29
C ASN A 215 -7.81 -5.01 18.88
N THR A 216 -9.00 -4.79 19.44
CA THR A 216 -9.84 -5.87 19.98
C THR A 216 -10.85 -6.32 18.95
N ILE A 217 -11.03 -7.64 18.82
CA ILE A 217 -11.90 -8.28 17.84
C ILE A 217 -12.91 -9.13 18.57
N GLU A 218 -14.16 -8.71 18.47
CA GLU A 218 -15.31 -9.32 19.13
C GLU A 218 -16.40 -9.60 18.10
N TRP A 219 -17.22 -10.62 18.33
CA TRP A 219 -18.38 -10.86 17.49
C TRP A 219 -19.55 -11.48 18.25
N THR A 220 -20.72 -11.39 17.63
CA THR A 220 -21.92 -12.14 18.00
C THR A 220 -22.42 -12.91 16.78
N GLY A 221 -23.18 -13.99 17.01
CA GLY A 221 -23.65 -14.89 15.95
C GLY A 221 -22.79 -16.14 15.83
N ASN A 222 -23.09 -16.96 14.82
CA ASN A 222 -22.38 -18.22 14.58
C ASN A 222 -21.17 -18.00 13.67
N VAL A 223 -20.00 -17.77 14.29
CA VAL A 223 -18.71 -17.59 13.61
C VAL A 223 -17.78 -18.72 14.03
N GLU A 224 -17.19 -19.40 13.05
CA GLU A 224 -16.24 -20.48 13.25
C GLU A 224 -14.80 -19.95 13.35
N LYS A 225 -14.44 -19.01 12.47
CA LYS A 225 -13.15 -18.33 12.47
C LYS A 225 -13.20 -17.04 11.67
N ILE A 226 -12.23 -16.16 11.94
CA ILE A 226 -11.96 -14.95 11.16
C ILE A 226 -10.51 -15.00 10.71
N GLU A 227 -10.28 -14.80 9.41
CA GLU A 227 -8.95 -14.66 8.82
C GLU A 227 -8.75 -13.20 8.41
N ILE A 228 -7.71 -12.58 8.93
CA ILE A 228 -7.40 -11.17 8.70
C ILE A 228 -6.07 -11.09 7.97
N LEU A 229 -6.09 -10.54 6.77
CA LEU A 229 -4.90 -10.05 6.09
C LEU A 229 -4.73 -8.57 6.44
N PRO A 230 -3.80 -8.20 7.33
CA PRO A 230 -3.85 -6.91 8.01
C PRO A 230 -3.39 -5.72 7.17
N ASN A 231 -2.57 -5.94 6.15
CA ASN A 231 -2.03 -4.90 5.27
C ASN A 231 -1.29 -3.78 6.04
N TRP A 232 -0.43 -4.12 7.01
CA TRP A 232 0.23 -3.14 7.89
C TRP A 232 0.88 -1.98 7.14
N ARG A 233 0.70 -0.76 7.67
CA ARG A 233 1.09 0.50 7.02
C ARG A 233 2.01 1.36 7.89
N TRP A 234 2.90 2.11 7.25
CA TRP A 234 3.78 3.09 7.88
C TRP A 234 3.85 4.38 7.07
N LEU A 235 3.92 5.52 7.77
CA LEU A 235 4.34 6.83 7.24
C LEU A 235 5.83 6.83 6.88
#